data_AF-A0A7C9BGN4-F1
#
_entry.id   AF-A0A7C9BGN4-F1
#
_cell.length_a   1.000
_cell.length_b   1.000
_cell.length_c   1.000
_cell.angle_alpha   90.00
_cell.angle_beta   90.00
_cell.angle_gamma   90.00
#
_symmetry.space_group_name_H-M   'P 1'
#
loop_
_entity.id
_entity.type
_entity.pdbx_description
1 polymer ?
#
loop_
_entity_poly.entity_id
_entity_poly.type
_entity_poly.pdbx_seq_one_letter_code
_entity_poly.pdbx_strand_id
1 'polypeptide(L)' 'MTEKYSQEFFQDILITLHENIRDLQGRKVYANAEERDYLTGRLFSYREMLEIIKDSARRFGYDPAEMGL' A
#
# COMPACT_ATOMS: atom_id res chain seq x y z
N MET A 1 -15.87 -14.37 10.53
CA MET A 1 -15.93 -12.99 10.00
C MET A 1 -16.81 -13.03 8.77
N THR A 2 -17.82 -12.17 8.70
CA THR A 2 -18.68 -12.02 7.52
C THR A 2 -17.86 -11.40 6.38
N GLU A 3 -18.01 -11.94 5.16
CA GLU A 3 -17.24 -11.61 3.95
C GLU A 3 -17.13 -10.10 3.64
N LYS A 4 -18.14 -9.33 4.03
CA LYS A 4 -18.17 -7.87 3.90
C LYS A 4 -17.11 -7.17 4.77
N TYR A 5 -16.89 -7.66 6.00
CA TYR A 5 -15.89 -7.08 6.90
C TYR A 5 -14.46 -7.33 6.43
N SER A 6 -14.19 -8.46 5.77
CA SER A 6 -12.87 -8.72 5.21
C SER A 6 -12.57 -7.84 4.00
N GLN A 7 -13.54 -7.59 3.13
CA GLN A 7 -13.36 -6.68 1.99
C GLN A 7 -13.14 -5.22 2.44
N GLU A 8 -13.96 -4.71 3.38
CA GLU A 8 -13.79 -3.36 3.94
C GLU A 8 -12.41 -3.21 4.61
N PHE A 9 -11.97 -4.23 5.37
CA PHE A 9 -10.64 -4.25 5.98
C PHE A 9 -9.51 -4.16 4.95
N PHE A 10 -9.59 -4.92 3.85
CA PHE A 10 -8.61 -4.80 2.77
C PHE A 10 -8.60 -3.40 2.18
N GLN A 11 -9.78 -2.83 1.88
CA GLN A 11 -9.87 -1.48 1.32
C GLN A 11 -9.30 -0.40 2.25
N ASP A 12 -9.59 -0.44 3.54
CA ASP A 12 -9.06 0.53 4.52
C ASP A 12 -7.53 0.50 4.61
N ILE A 13 -6.94 -0.70 4.59
CA ILE A 13 -5.48 -0.87 4.57
C ILE A 13 -4.91 -0.30 3.28
N LEU A 14 -5.52 -0.60 2.13
CA LEU A 14 -5.05 -0.14 0.84
C LEU A 14 -5.07 1.38 0.73
N ILE A 15 -6.17 2.01 1.15
CA ILE A 15 -6.27 3.48 1.21
C ILE A 15 -5.11 4.05 2.01
N THR A 16 -4.89 3.53 3.21
CA THR A 16 -3.80 3.98 4.09
C THR A 16 -2.43 3.82 3.42
N LEU A 17 -2.16 2.68 2.80
CA LEU A 17 -0.89 2.43 2.10
C LEU A 17 -0.68 3.40 0.93
N HIS A 18 -1.71 3.61 0.10
CA HIS A 18 -1.65 4.50 -1.05
C HIS A 18 -1.45 5.97 -0.64
N GLU A 19 -2.12 6.44 0.41
CA GLU A 19 -1.89 7.77 0.98
C GLU A 19 -0.45 7.95 1.44
N ASN A 20 0.08 6.99 2.20
CA ASN A 20 1.47 7.03 2.67
C ASN A 20 2.47 7.05 1.51
N ILE A 21 2.26 6.23 0.48
CA ILE A 21 3.11 6.21 -0.72
C ILE A 21 3.09 7.56 -1.42
N ARG A 22 1.89 8.12 -1.65
CA ARG A 22 1.72 9.41 -2.32
C ARG A 22 2.42 10.52 -1.55
N ASP A 23 2.27 10.57 -0.23
CA ASP A 23 2.90 11.57 0.61
C ASP A 23 4.43 11.46 0.60
N LEU A 24 4.97 10.25 0.70
CA LEU A 24 6.42 10.04 0.63
C LEU A 24 6.98 10.38 -0.75
N GLN A 25 6.27 10.07 -1.82
CA GLN A 25 6.64 10.50 -3.17
C GLN A 25 6.68 12.02 -3.27
N GLY A 26 5.67 12.72 -2.75
CA GLY A 26 5.63 14.18 -2.70
C GLY A 26 6.81 14.77 -1.92
N ARG A 27 7.12 14.21 -0.75
CA ARG A 27 8.27 14.63 0.06
C ARG A 27 9.62 14.40 -0.63
N LYS A 28 9.76 13.28 -1.35
CA LYS A 28 11.01 12.93 -2.06
C LYS A 28 11.42 13.96 -3.11
N VAL A 29 10.46 14.70 -3.69
CA VAL A 29 10.73 15.77 -4.68
C VAL A 29 11.63 16.86 -4.11
N TYR A 30 11.46 17.22 -2.84
CA TYR A 30 12.15 18.34 -2.19
C TYR A 30 13.25 17.88 -1.23
N ALA A 31 13.39 16.57 -1.02
CA ALA A 31 14.33 15.98 -0.07
C ALA A 31 15.79 16.13 -0.51
N ASN A 32 16.68 16.29 0.47
CA ASN A 32 18.13 16.23 0.27
C ASN A 32 18.60 14.79 0.00
N ALA A 33 19.89 14.57 -0.28
CA ALA A 33 20.40 13.25 -0.68
C ALA A 33 20.22 12.17 0.40
N GLU A 34 20.46 12.49 1.67
CA GLU A 34 20.30 11.57 2.80
C GLU A 34 18.82 11.23 3.03
N GLU A 35 17.97 12.27 3.03
CA GLU A 35 16.52 12.09 3.15
C GLU A 35 15.94 11.27 1.99
N ARG A 36 16.46 11.44 0.76
CA ARG A 36 16.01 10.65 -0.40
C ARG A 36 16.29 9.17 -0.24
N ASP A 37 17.43 8.79 0.34
CA ASP A 37 17.76 7.39 0.55
C ASP A 37 16.78 6.75 1.56
N TYR A 38 16.60 7.40 2.70
CA TYR A 38 15.61 7.00 3.71
C TYR A 38 14.19 6.89 3.13
N LEU A 39 13.73 7.91 2.39
CA LEU A 39 12.41 7.92 1.75
C LEU A 39 12.29 6.80 0.70
N THR A 40 13.37 6.46 0.00
CA THR A 40 13.39 5.38 -0.99
C THR A 40 13.24 4.02 -0.31
N GLY A 41 13.97 3.76 0.78
CA GLY A 41 13.83 2.54 1.56
C GLY A 41 12.40 2.39 2.11
N ARG A 42 11.82 3.48 2.60
CA ARG A 42 10.45 3.45 3.13
C ARG A 42 9.39 3.24 2.03
N LEU A 43 9.56 3.86 0.87
CA LEU A 43 8.71 3.61 -0.31
C LEU A 43 8.80 2.17 -0.79
N PHE A 44 9.99 1.56 -0.74
CA PHE A 44 10.17 0.14 -1.04
C PHE A 44 9.35 -0.73 -0.08
N SER A 45 9.46 -0.52 1.23
CA SER A 45 8.68 -1.27 2.23
C SER A 45 7.17 -1.17 2.02
N TYR A 46 6.65 0.02 1.71
CA TYR A 46 5.21 0.18 1.45
C TYR A 46 4.74 -0.55 0.19
N ARG A 47 5.59 -0.64 -0.85
CA ARG A 47 5.28 -1.43 -2.06
C ARG A 47 5.29 -2.92 -1.80
N GLU A 48 6.24 -3.41 -1.00
CA GLU A 48 6.25 -4.83 -0.58
C GLU A 48 4.98 -5.17 0.22
N MET A 49 4.53 -4.28 1.10
CA MET A 49 3.27 -4.47 1.82
C MET A 49 2.06 -4.50 0.87
N LEU A 50 2.02 -3.67 -0.18
CA LEU A 50 0.97 -3.74 -1.20
C LEU A 50 0.95 -5.11 -1.88
N GLU A 51 2.10 -5.66 -2.27
CA GLU A 51 2.16 -6.98 -2.91
C GLU A 51 1.72 -8.11 -1.97
N ILE A 52 2.05 -8.03 -0.67
CA ILE A 52 1.56 -8.97 0.35
C ILE A 52 0.04 -8.89 0.50
N ILE A 53 -0.53 -7.68 0.51
CA ILE A 53 -1.98 -7.49 0.60
C ILE A 53 -2.68 -7.99 -0.65
N LYS A 54 -2.13 -7.72 -1.85
CA LYS A 54 -2.61 -8.28 -3.12
C LYS A 54 -2.63 -9.80 -3.11
N ASP A 55 -1.55 -10.42 -2.65
CA ASP A 55 -1.47 -11.88 -2.56
C ASP A 55 -2.48 -12.44 -1.55
N SER A 56 -2.64 -11.76 -0.42
CA SER A 56 -3.63 -12.13 0.59
C SER A 56 -5.05 -12.04 0.01
N ALA A 57 -5.42 -10.94 -0.62
CA ALA A 57 -6.72 -10.75 -1.26
C ALA A 57 -7.05 -11.89 -2.26
N ARG A 58 -6.09 -12.24 -3.13
CA ARG A 58 -6.23 -13.37 -4.06
C ARG A 58 -6.48 -14.70 -3.34
N ARG A 59 -5.78 -14.97 -2.24
CA ARG A 59 -5.98 -16.20 -1.44
C ARG A 59 -7.35 -16.27 -0.76
N PHE A 60 -7.95 -15.12 -0.46
CA PHE A 60 -9.31 -15.02 0.06
C PHE A 60 -10.39 -15.06 -1.05
N GLY A 61 -9.99 -15.18 -2.32
CA GLY A 61 -10.91 -15.25 -3.46
C GLY A 61 -11.37 -13.90 -3.99
N TYR A 62 -10.75 -12.80 -3.57
CA TYR A 62 -11.04 -11.47 -4.10
C TYR A 62 -10.23 -11.20 -5.37
N ASP A 63 -10.82 -10.50 -6.34
CA ASP A 63 -10.10 -9.93 -7.49
C ASP A 63 -9.43 -8.61 -7.08
N PRO A 64 -8.08 -8.51 -7.10
CA PRO A 64 -7.38 -7.27 -6.82
C PRO A 64 -7.88 -6.10 -7.68
N ALA A 65 -8.20 -6.32 -8.95
CA ALA A 65 -8.66 -5.25 -9.84
C ALA A 65 -9.99 -4.63 -9.34
N GLU A 66 -10.89 -5.45 -8.80
CA GLU A 66 -12.16 -5.00 -8.20
C GLU A 66 -11.97 -4.33 -6.83
N MET A 67 -10.82 -4.54 -6.19
CA MET A 67 -10.43 -3.89 -4.93
C MET A 67 -9.64 -2.59 -5.13
N GLY A 68 -9.33 -2.20 -6.38
CA GLY A 68 -8.53 -1.02 -6.69
C GLY A 68 -7.02 -1.23 -6.59
N LEU A 69 -6.55 -2.47 -6.80
CA LEU A 69 -5.15 -2.91 -6.70
C LEU A 69 -4.43 -3.10 -8.04
#